data_AF-A0A0A9YLR6-F1
#
_entry.id   AF-A0A0A9YLR6-F1
#
_cell.length_a   1.000
_cell.length_b   1.000
_cell.length_c   1.000
_cell.angle_alpha   90.00
_cell.angle_beta   90.00
_cell.angle_gamma   90.00
#
_symmetry.space_group_name_H-M   'P 1'
#
loop_
_entity.id
_entity.type
_entity.pdbx_description
1 polymer ?
#
loop_
_entity_poly.entity_id
_entity_poly.type
_entity_poly.pdbx_seq_one_letter_code
_entity_poly.pdbx_strand_id
1 'polypeptide(L)'
;MFLAFKALTIHAMAESSSAHLAGDFTRRSLTLQRAHDATVVATIAKSVVIFDSTNFFSDAEQEIISGICVKKKNGKYAVLSDTAQAVFTDKNQYVQFTTNQEHIKITNEGVILSLMVRRKIMEMARANVEYVT
;
A
#
# COMPACT_ATOMS: atom_id res chain seq x y z
N MET A 1 8.05 -45.55 12.95
CA MET A 1 8.32 -44.72 11.76
C MET A 1 7.08 -44.04 11.18
N PHE A 2 5.89 -44.68 11.19
CA PHE A 2 4.63 -44.09 10.65
C PHE A 2 4.01 -42.91 11.44
N LEU A 3 4.22 -42.83 12.75
CA LEU A 3 3.64 -41.76 13.59
C LEU A 3 4.33 -40.40 13.39
N ALA A 4 5.66 -40.40 13.19
CA ALA A 4 6.43 -39.18 12.93
C ALA A 4 6.04 -38.52 11.60
N PHE A 5 5.75 -39.32 10.57
CA PHE A 5 5.30 -38.82 9.28
C PHE A 5 3.93 -38.14 9.36
N LYS A 6 2.96 -38.74 10.08
CA LYS A 6 1.63 -38.14 10.28
C LYS A 6 1.69 -36.83 11.06
N ALA A 7 2.50 -36.76 12.12
CA ALA A 7 2.68 -35.54 12.90
C ALA A 7 3.30 -34.42 12.04
N LEU A 8 4.29 -34.75 11.20
CA LEU A 8 4.91 -33.80 10.28
C LEU A 8 3.92 -33.27 9.23
N THR A 9 3.07 -34.13 8.67
CA THR A 9 2.05 -33.72 7.70
C THR A 9 0.98 -32.82 8.33
N ILE A 10 0.50 -33.13 9.54
CA ILE A 10 -0.50 -32.31 10.23
C ILE A 10 0.09 -30.94 10.61
N HIS A 11 1.35 -30.89 11.05
CA HIS A 11 2.03 -29.62 11.36
C HIS A 11 2.18 -28.74 10.10
N ALA A 12 2.65 -29.33 8.99
CA ALA A 12 2.78 -28.62 7.72
C ALA A 12 1.42 -28.12 7.17
N MET A 13 0.34 -28.88 7.35
CA MET A 13 -1.00 -28.45 6.97
C MET A 13 -1.53 -27.31 7.84
N ALA A 14 -1.26 -27.33 9.15
CA ALA A 14 -1.63 -26.26 10.07
C ALA A 14 -0.83 -24.97 9.80
N GLU A 15 0.46 -25.08 9.53
CA GLU A 15 1.33 -23.97 9.10
C GLU A 15 0.90 -23.39 7.75
N SER A 16 0.49 -24.23 6.79
CA SER A 16 -0.03 -23.77 5.51
C SER A 16 -1.35 -22.98 5.68
N SER A 17 -2.22 -23.42 6.59
CA SER A 17 -3.48 -22.72 6.89
C SER A 17 -3.23 -21.39 7.60
N SER A 18 -2.32 -21.34 8.57
CA SER A 18 -1.99 -20.10 9.30
C SER A 18 -1.25 -19.09 8.42
N ALA A 19 -0.35 -19.53 7.55
CA ALA A 19 0.34 -18.69 6.58
C ALA A 19 -0.65 -18.06 5.58
N HIS A 20 -1.66 -18.81 5.14
CA HIS A 20 -2.72 -18.27 4.29
C HIS A 20 -3.51 -17.14 4.98
N LEU A 21 -3.90 -17.35 6.24
CA LEU A 21 -4.62 -16.35 7.03
C LEU A 21 -3.77 -15.09 7.27
N ALA A 22 -2.49 -15.25 7.58
CA ALA A 22 -1.57 -14.13 7.76
C ALA A 22 -1.40 -13.32 6.46
N GLY A 23 -1.30 -14.00 5.32
CA GLY A 23 -1.24 -13.36 4.01
C GLY A 23 -2.52 -12.56 3.68
N ASP A 24 -3.69 -13.13 3.94
CA ASP A 24 -4.97 -12.46 3.73
C ASP A 24 -5.17 -11.27 4.66
N PHE A 25 -4.81 -11.41 5.93
CA PHE A 25 -4.83 -10.31 6.89
C PHE A 25 -3.93 -9.16 6.43
N THR A 26 -2.71 -9.48 6.00
CA THR A 26 -1.75 -8.49 5.49
C THR A 26 -2.30 -7.75 4.27
N ARG A 27 -2.88 -8.49 3.30
CA ARG A 27 -3.52 -7.90 2.11
C ARG A 27 -4.66 -6.95 2.49
N ARG A 28 -5.51 -7.35 3.43
CA ARG A 28 -6.65 -6.53 3.91
C ARG A 28 -6.17 -5.28 4.64
N SER A 29 -5.17 -5.43 5.53
CA SER A 29 -4.59 -4.30 6.27
C SER A 29 -4.01 -3.25 5.33
N LEU A 30 -3.20 -3.67 4.35
CA LEU A 30 -2.66 -2.76 3.32
C LEU A 30 -3.76 -2.11 2.48
N THR A 31 -4.87 -2.80 2.23
CA THR A 31 -6.01 -2.24 1.48
C THR A 31 -6.69 -1.11 2.25
N LEU A 32 -6.93 -1.31 3.55
CA LEU A 32 -7.48 -0.26 4.41
C LEU A 32 -6.55 0.94 4.50
N GLN A 33 -5.25 0.70 4.67
CA GLN A 33 -4.26 1.78 4.71
C GLN A 33 -4.28 2.61 3.42
N ARG A 34 -4.33 1.98 2.24
CA ARG A 34 -4.39 2.70 0.96
C ARG A 34 -5.61 3.62 0.83
N ALA A 35 -6.75 3.30 1.47
CA ALA A 35 -7.91 4.19 1.48
C ALA A 35 -7.63 5.50 2.26
N HIS A 36 -6.90 5.40 3.37
CA HIS A 36 -6.41 6.56 4.11
C HIS A 36 -5.38 7.34 3.27
N ASP A 37 -4.41 6.66 2.66
CA ASP A 37 -3.39 7.29 1.81
C ASP A 37 -4.02 8.04 0.63
N ALA A 38 -5.08 7.47 0.03
CA ALA A 38 -5.83 8.10 -1.06
C ALA A 38 -6.51 9.40 -0.63
N THR A 39 -6.96 9.50 0.63
CA THR A 39 -7.53 10.71 1.21
C THR A 39 -6.47 11.82 1.30
N VAL A 40 -5.25 11.47 1.72
CA VAL A 40 -4.11 12.41 1.72
C VAL A 40 -3.80 12.86 0.30
N VAL A 41 -3.63 11.93 -0.64
CA VAL A 41 -3.38 12.20 -2.07
C VAL A 41 -4.42 13.17 -2.64
N ALA A 42 -5.71 12.95 -2.34
CA ALA A 42 -6.80 13.83 -2.76
C ALA A 42 -6.70 15.25 -2.18
N THR A 43 -6.24 15.36 -0.93
CA THR A 43 -6.10 16.63 -0.21
C THR A 43 -4.92 17.46 -0.74
N ILE A 44 -3.76 16.82 -0.91
CA ILE A 44 -2.54 17.51 -1.37
C ILE A 44 -2.47 17.68 -2.90
N ALA A 45 -3.40 17.06 -3.63
CA ALA A 45 -3.43 17.01 -5.10
C ALA A 45 -2.09 16.55 -5.73
N LYS A 46 -1.38 15.64 -5.06
CA LYS A 46 -0.06 15.12 -5.42
C LYS A 46 0.01 13.63 -5.09
N SER A 47 1.09 12.96 -5.50
CA SER A 47 1.38 11.59 -5.10
C SER A 47 1.96 11.51 -3.70
N VAL A 48 1.77 10.37 -3.03
CA VAL A 48 2.43 10.05 -1.76
C VAL A 48 3.21 8.75 -1.88
N VAL A 49 4.33 8.67 -1.16
CA VAL A 49 5.07 7.41 -0.98
C VAL A 49 4.37 6.61 0.13
N ILE A 50 4.00 5.36 -0.17
CA ILE A 50 3.32 4.45 0.77
C ILE A 50 4.24 3.34 1.30
N PHE A 51 5.41 3.19 0.68
CA PHE A 51 6.51 2.36 1.15
C PHE A 51 7.82 2.97 0.68
N ASP A 52 8.76 3.18 1.61
CA ASP A 52 10.06 3.85 1.38
C ASP A 52 11.18 2.82 1.52
N SER A 53 11.69 2.34 0.39
CA SER A 53 12.72 1.31 0.35
C SER A 53 14.13 1.85 0.60
N THR A 54 14.28 3.17 0.62
CA THR A 54 15.59 3.84 0.71
C THR A 54 15.81 4.56 2.03
N ASN A 55 14.81 4.50 2.93
CA ASN A 55 14.80 5.23 4.19
C ASN A 55 14.97 6.75 4.01
N PHE A 56 14.50 7.28 2.88
CA PHE A 56 14.58 8.69 2.50
C PHE A 56 13.85 9.60 3.50
N PHE A 57 12.74 9.13 4.09
CA PHE A 57 11.91 9.86 5.06
C PHE A 57 12.25 9.56 6.53
N SER A 58 13.41 8.98 6.83
CA SER A 58 13.80 8.65 8.22
C SER A 58 13.85 9.85 9.16
N ASP A 59 14.33 10.97 8.64
CA ASP A 59 14.55 12.28 9.29
C ASP A 59 13.53 13.35 8.84
N ALA A 60 12.48 12.95 8.12
CA ALA A 60 11.48 13.88 7.60
C ALA A 60 10.61 14.48 8.72
N GLU A 61 10.23 15.74 8.54
CA GLU A 61 9.24 16.40 9.41
C GLU A 61 7.89 15.72 9.27
N GLN A 62 7.15 15.65 10.38
CA GLN A 62 5.78 15.13 10.41
C GLN A 62 4.77 16.27 10.44
N GLU A 63 3.71 16.13 9.66
CA GLU A 63 2.54 17.01 9.71
C GLU A 63 1.25 16.18 9.65
N ILE A 64 0.13 16.79 10.00
CA ILE A 64 -1.18 16.14 9.96
C ILE A 64 -1.97 16.70 8.79
N ILE A 65 -2.40 15.82 7.88
CA ILE A 65 -3.24 16.16 6.73
C ILE A 65 -4.49 15.29 6.79
N SER A 66 -5.67 15.90 6.86
CA SER A 66 -6.96 15.18 6.93
C SER A 66 -7.01 14.15 8.05
N GLY A 67 -6.38 14.47 9.19
CA GLY A 67 -6.30 13.59 10.37
C GLY A 67 -5.27 12.45 10.27
N ILE A 68 -4.46 12.43 9.20
CA ILE A 68 -3.46 11.38 8.94
C ILE A 68 -2.06 11.97 9.13
N CYS A 69 -1.17 11.23 9.79
CA CYS A 69 0.24 11.62 9.93
C CYS A 69 0.95 11.41 8.59
N VAL A 70 1.60 12.48 8.11
CA VAL A 70 2.30 12.52 6.83
C VAL A 70 3.72 12.99 7.10
N LYS A 71 4.69 12.31 6.49
CA LYS A 71 6.08 12.76 6.45
C LYS A 71 6.32 13.61 5.22
N LYS A 72 7.00 14.74 5.38
CA LYS A 72 7.33 15.67 4.31
C LYS A 72 8.82 15.92 4.24
N LYS A 73 9.41 15.73 3.06
CA LYS A 73 10.83 16.01 2.81
C LYS A 73 11.06 16.41 1.36
N ASN A 74 11.77 17.52 1.15
CA ASN A 74 12.13 18.04 -0.18
C ASN A 74 10.93 18.12 -1.16
N GLY A 75 9.77 18.55 -0.67
CA GLY A 75 8.54 18.68 -1.45
C GLY A 75 7.82 17.36 -1.79
N LYS A 76 8.34 16.21 -1.32
CA LYS A 76 7.70 14.90 -1.38
C LYS A 76 6.95 14.60 -0.08
N TYR A 77 5.89 13.80 -0.22
CA TYR A 77 5.01 13.41 0.87
C TYR A 77 5.01 11.88 0.99
N ALA A 78 4.93 11.37 2.22
CA ALA A 78 4.84 9.96 2.49
C ALA A 78 3.85 9.67 3.61
N VAL A 79 3.06 8.61 3.43
CA VAL A 79 2.20 8.03 4.46
C VAL A 79 2.73 6.62 4.70
N LEU A 80 3.58 6.47 5.71
CA LEU A 80 4.32 5.23 5.95
C LEU A 80 3.68 4.48 7.11
N SER A 81 3.42 3.18 6.92
CA SER A 81 3.12 2.30 8.05
C SER A 81 4.42 1.77 8.62
N ASP A 82 4.68 2.07 9.90
CA ASP A 82 5.85 1.56 10.61
C ASP A 82 5.89 0.03 10.58
N THR A 83 4.73 -0.62 10.69
CA THR A 83 4.62 -2.08 10.58
C THR A 83 5.01 -2.56 9.19
N ALA A 84 4.53 -1.92 8.12
CA ALA A 84 4.88 -2.30 6.76
C ALA A 84 6.38 -2.12 6.51
N GLN A 85 6.98 -1.05 7.01
CA GLN A 85 8.41 -0.79 6.92
C GLN A 85 9.26 -1.82 7.68
N ALA A 86 8.75 -2.34 8.79
CA ALA A 86 9.43 -3.36 9.57
C ALA A 86 9.26 -4.79 8.98
N VAL A 87 8.11 -5.09 8.38
CA VAL A 87 7.77 -6.42 7.89
C VAL A 87 8.36 -6.69 6.50
N PHE A 88 8.29 -5.73 5.59
CA PHE A 88 8.73 -5.94 4.21
C PHE A 88 10.17 -5.49 4.04
N THR A 89 11.01 -6.37 3.50
CA THR A 89 12.43 -6.06 3.24
C THR A 89 12.61 -5.13 2.04
N ASP A 90 11.72 -5.23 1.05
CA ASP A 90 11.81 -4.44 -0.17
C ASP A 90 10.43 -4.17 -0.80
N LYS A 91 10.41 -3.30 -1.81
CA LYS A 91 9.19 -2.92 -2.54
C LYS A 91 8.52 -4.09 -3.26
N ASN A 92 9.25 -5.11 -3.67
CA ASN A 92 8.66 -6.26 -4.34
C ASN A 92 7.85 -7.08 -3.34
N GLN A 93 8.37 -7.32 -2.13
CA GLN A 93 7.64 -7.98 -1.06
C GLN A 93 6.38 -7.18 -0.70
N TYR A 94 6.48 -5.87 -0.51
CA TYR A 94 5.32 -5.01 -0.25
C TYR A 94 4.24 -5.16 -1.35
N VAL A 95 4.66 -5.17 -2.61
CA VAL A 95 3.76 -5.26 -3.77
C VAL A 95 3.09 -6.64 -3.88
N GLN A 96 3.75 -7.73 -3.48
CA GLN A 96 3.15 -9.08 -3.47
C GLN A 96 1.92 -9.17 -2.55
N PHE A 97 1.88 -8.38 -1.48
CA PHE A 97 0.74 -8.28 -0.57
C PHE A 97 -0.20 -7.12 -0.91
N THR A 98 0.06 -6.38 -1.99
CA THR A 98 -0.80 -5.30 -2.45
C THR A 98 -1.81 -5.79 -3.48
N THR A 99 -3.08 -5.73 -3.12
CA THR A 99 -4.21 -5.95 -4.02
C THR A 99 -4.49 -4.71 -4.86
N ASN A 100 -4.91 -4.88 -6.12
CA ASN A 100 -5.17 -3.80 -7.08
C ASN A 100 -3.96 -2.84 -7.25
N GLN A 101 -3.03 -3.25 -8.11
CA GLN A 101 -1.79 -2.52 -8.34
C GLN A 101 -1.93 -1.39 -9.39
N GLU A 102 -3.11 -1.17 -9.97
CA GLU A 102 -3.32 -0.19 -11.04
C GLU A 102 -3.12 1.26 -10.60
N HIS A 103 -3.11 1.52 -9.29
CA HIS A 103 -3.01 2.86 -8.72
C HIS A 103 -1.65 3.15 -8.09
N ILE A 104 -0.78 2.14 -8.04
CA ILE A 104 0.56 2.26 -7.49
C ILE A 104 1.60 2.33 -8.61
N LYS A 105 2.64 3.13 -8.39
CA LYS A 105 3.83 3.19 -9.23
C LYS A 105 5.02 2.72 -8.41
N ILE A 106 5.74 1.74 -8.94
CA ILE A 106 6.99 1.26 -8.34
C ILE A 106 8.13 2.11 -8.90
N THR A 107 8.96 2.66 -8.01
CA THR A 107 10.14 3.45 -8.36
C THR A 107 11.38 2.90 -7.67
N ASN A 108 12.54 3.52 -7.91
CA ASN A 108 13.75 3.17 -7.18
C ASN A 108 13.67 3.55 -5.69
N GLU A 109 12.88 4.56 -5.35
CA GLU A 109 12.70 5.07 -3.99
C GLU A 109 11.71 4.22 -3.18
N GLY A 110 10.75 3.58 -3.85
CA GLY A 110 9.79 2.70 -3.19
C GLY A 110 8.48 2.57 -3.96
N VAL A 111 7.36 2.56 -3.24
CA VAL A 111 6.01 2.43 -3.81
C VAL A 111 5.26 3.74 -3.63
N ILE A 112 4.71 4.25 -4.74
CA ILE A 112 4.05 5.56 -4.80
C ILE A 112 2.58 5.35 -5.15
N LEU A 113 1.68 5.97 -4.40
CA LEU A 113 0.26 6.08 -4.75
C LEU A 113 0.03 7.40 -5.50
N SER A 114 -0.56 7.33 -6.69
CA SER A 114 -0.81 8.52 -7.52
C SER A 114 -2.29 8.71 -7.83
N LEU A 115 -2.70 9.97 -7.97
CA LEU A 115 -4.07 10.43 -8.15
C LEU A 115 -4.67 10.11 -9.55
N MET A 116 -4.06 9.24 -10.36
CA MET A 116 -4.50 8.95 -11.74
C MET A 116 -5.96 8.47 -11.85
N VAL A 117 -6.58 8.06 -10.74
CA VAL A 117 -7.99 7.68 -10.66
C VAL A 117 -8.95 8.87 -10.72
N ARG A 118 -8.67 10.01 -10.06
CA ARG A 118 -9.59 11.17 -10.08
C ARG A 118 -9.63 11.82 -11.46
N ARG A 119 -8.50 11.91 -12.16
CA ARG A 119 -8.42 12.54 -13.50
C ARG A 119 -9.16 11.70 -14.54
N LYS A 120 -8.99 10.38 -14.55
CA LYS A 120 -9.77 9.46 -15.40
C LYS A 120 -11.26 9.46 -15.06
N ILE A 121 -11.65 9.46 -13.78
CA ILE A 121 -13.06 9.54 -13.38
C ILE A 121 -13.69 10.89 -13.78
N MET A 122 -12.97 12.00 -13.61
CA MET A 122 -13.44 13.34 -14.02
C MET A 122 -13.44 13.53 -15.55
N GLU A 123 -12.50 12.92 -16.28
CA GLU A 123 -12.48 12.90 -17.75
C GLU A 123 -13.62 12.05 -18.31
N MET A 124 -13.90 10.88 -17.73
CA MET A 124 -15.07 10.06 -18.08
C MET A 124 -16.39 10.78 -17.75
N ALA A 125 -16.46 11.48 -16.61
CA ALA A 125 -17.64 12.26 -16.23
C ALA A 125 -17.86 13.47 -17.16
N ARG A 126 -16.79 14.13 -17.66
CA ARG A 126 -16.88 15.21 -18.65
C ARG A 126 -17.27 14.70 -20.04
N ALA A 127 -16.71 13.58 -20.49
CA ALA A 127 -17.03 12.99 -21.79
C ALA A 127 -18.51 12.59 -21.92
N ASN A 128 -19.17 12.22 -20.81
CA ASN A 128 -20.60 11.89 -20.81
C ASN A 128 -21.54 13.12 -20.82
N VAL A 129 -21.03 14.33 -20.54
CA VAL A 129 -21.84 15.56 -20.58
C VAL A 129 -21.92 16.13 -22.01
N GLU A 130 -20.92 15.88 -22.87
CA GLU A 130 -20.91 16.33 -24.27
C GLU A 130 -21.83 15.53 -25.21
N TYR A 131 -22.37 14.39 -24.78
CA TYR A 131 -23.34 13.58 -25.56
C TYR A 131 -24.81 13.89 -25.23
N VAL A 132 -25.09 14.85 -24.33
CA VAL A 132 -26.44 15.23 -23.89
C VAL A 132 -26.75 16.71 -24.15
N THR A 133 -25.94 17.39 -24.98
CA THR A 133 -26.20 18.74 -25.48
C THR A 133 -26.40 18.75 -26.99
#